data_AF-A0A7G3AW82-F1
#
_entry.id   AF-A0A7G3AW82-F1
#
_cell.length_a   1.000
_cell.length_b   1.000
_cell.length_c   1.000
_cell.angle_alpha   90.00
_cell.angle_beta   90.00
_cell.angle_gamma   90.00
#
_symmetry.space_group_name_H-M   'P 1'
#
loop_
_entity.id
_entity.type
_entity.pdbx_description
1 polymer ?
#
loop_
_entity_poly.entity_id
_entity_poly.type
_entity_poly.pdbx_seq_one_letter_code
_entity_poly.pdbx_strand_id
1 'polypeptide(L)'
;MCGKLVLSLGLLAIFVTISVEAVTFEDAKQLATYFSEPCRRKYRVSNELIESVNKGNFPEDRELKCYANCMLEATGTVSRGRINYRMTIQQIDLFFPEEMKEPAKKTVDACRGSVKGFKDYCDASYSYVQCMYKNNRKYFYFP
;
A
#
# COMPACT_ATOMS: atom_id res chain seq x y z
N MET A 1 58.85 -22.05 35.98
CA MET A 1 58.65 -20.64 36.35
C MET A 1 57.31 -20.19 35.82
N CYS A 2 56.47 -19.70 36.73
CA CYS A 2 55.13 -19.20 36.52
C CYS A 2 55.17 -17.75 36.00
N GLY A 3 54.14 -17.33 35.25
CA GLY A 3 53.68 -15.95 35.21
C GLY A 3 54.19 -15.06 34.07
N LYS A 4 53.32 -14.83 33.07
CA LYS A 4 52.66 -13.53 32.89
C LYS A 4 51.37 -13.73 32.08
N LEU A 5 50.29 -13.65 32.85
CA LEU A 5 48.91 -13.44 32.42
C LEU A 5 48.77 -12.02 31.83
N VAL A 6 47.72 -11.82 31.04
CA VAL A 6 47.13 -10.54 30.57
C VAL A 6 47.68 -9.99 29.24
N LEU A 7 46.93 -10.26 28.17
CA LEU A 7 46.30 -9.24 27.32
C LEU A 7 45.20 -9.95 26.51
N SER A 8 44.18 -10.41 27.25
CA SER A 8 42.96 -10.96 26.70
C SER A 8 41.99 -9.84 26.31
N LEU A 9 41.22 -10.10 25.25
CA LEU A 9 39.83 -9.62 25.04
C LEU A 9 39.65 -8.12 24.77
N GLY A 10 39.41 -7.79 23.51
CA GLY A 10 38.93 -6.46 23.14
C GLY A 10 38.50 -6.28 21.68
N LEU A 11 38.22 -7.35 20.93
CA LEU A 11 37.39 -7.22 19.72
C LEU A 11 35.95 -7.11 20.20
N LEU A 12 35.51 -5.87 20.47
CA LEU A 12 34.10 -5.57 20.64
C LEU A 12 33.42 -5.84 19.28
N ALA A 13 32.96 -7.07 19.08
CA ALA A 13 31.97 -7.36 18.06
C ALA A 13 30.69 -6.65 18.51
N ILE A 14 30.48 -5.44 18.00
CA ILE A 14 29.20 -4.75 18.11
C ILE A 14 28.23 -5.58 17.28
N PHE A 15 27.63 -6.60 17.90
CA PHE A 15 26.40 -7.18 17.41
C PHE A 15 25.35 -6.09 17.54
N VAL A 16 25.21 -5.28 16.49
CA VAL A 16 24.01 -4.46 16.30
C VAL A 16 22.89 -5.46 16.15
N THR A 17 22.19 -5.74 17.24
CA THR A 17 20.89 -6.39 17.18
C THR A 17 19.98 -5.39 16.51
N ILE A 18 19.83 -5.51 15.19
CA ILE A 18 18.78 -4.81 14.47
C ILE A 18 17.48 -5.44 14.96
N SER A 19 16.91 -4.88 16.02
CA SER A 19 15.52 -5.16 16.37
C SER A 19 14.68 -4.67 15.20
N VAL A 20 14.22 -5.63 14.38
CA VAL A 20 13.21 -5.35 13.36
C VAL A 20 11.95 -5.01 14.11
N GLU A 21 11.68 -3.72 14.28
CA GLU A 21 10.38 -3.25 14.76
C GLU A 21 9.31 -3.73 13.76
N ALA A 22 8.17 -4.17 14.28
CA ALA A 22 7.07 -4.61 13.44
C ALA A 22 6.53 -3.42 12.64
N VAL A 23 6.39 -3.59 11.32
CA VAL A 23 5.80 -2.57 10.43
C VAL A 23 4.38 -2.26 10.91
N THR A 24 4.09 -0.99 11.14
CA THR A 24 2.77 -0.53 11.61
C THR A 24 1.88 -0.09 10.46
N PHE A 25 0.60 0.15 10.76
CA PHE A 25 -0.33 0.71 9.76
C PHE A 25 0.09 2.12 9.31
N GLU A 26 0.62 2.95 10.22
CA GLU A 26 1.10 4.29 9.86
C GLU A 26 2.31 4.23 8.93
N ASP A 27 3.22 3.28 9.13
CA ASP A 27 4.37 3.07 8.22
C ASP A 27 3.89 2.68 6.81
N ALA A 28 2.88 1.79 6.74
CA ALA A 28 2.28 1.39 5.48
C ALA A 28 1.59 2.58 4.76
N LYS A 29 0.92 3.47 5.50
CA LYS A 29 0.34 4.70 4.93
C LYS A 29 1.41 5.62 4.37
N GLN A 30 2.47 5.89 5.13
CA GLN A 30 3.56 6.75 4.68
C GLN A 30 4.22 6.22 3.40
N LEU A 31 4.45 4.91 3.35
CA LEU A 31 4.98 4.24 2.16
C LEU A 31 4.04 4.40 0.97
N ALA A 32 2.73 4.20 1.17
CA ALA A 32 1.73 4.40 0.13
C ALA A 32 1.68 5.86 -0.37
N THR A 33 1.74 6.85 0.53
CA THR A 33 1.83 8.28 0.17
C THR A 33 3.08 8.56 -0.67
N TYR A 34 4.22 8.02 -0.27
CA TYR A 34 5.47 8.21 -1.02
C TYR A 34 5.35 7.68 -2.46
N PHE A 35 4.79 6.48 -2.63
CA PHE A 35 4.60 5.90 -3.96
C PHE A 35 3.51 6.60 -4.79
N SER A 36 2.58 7.32 -4.17
CA SER A 36 1.51 8.04 -4.87
C SER A 36 1.97 9.37 -5.48
N GLU A 37 3.04 9.99 -4.96
CA GLU A 37 3.52 11.32 -5.36
C GLU A 37 3.72 11.54 -6.88
N PRO A 38 4.29 10.58 -7.65
CA PRO A 38 4.40 10.75 -9.10
C PRO A 38 3.03 10.87 -9.78
N CYS A 39 2.05 10.06 -9.34
CA CYS A 39 0.68 10.11 -9.86
C CYS A 39 -0.02 11.39 -9.40
N ARG A 40 0.18 11.82 -8.15
CA ARG A 40 -0.43 13.05 -7.63
C ARG A 40 0.03 14.27 -8.42
N ARG A 41 1.33 14.36 -8.73
CA ARG A 41 1.88 15.43 -9.60
C ARG A 41 1.33 15.38 -11.02
N LYS A 42 1.16 14.18 -11.58
CA LYS A 42 0.66 13.98 -12.94
C LYS A 42 -0.79 14.47 -13.12
N TYR A 43 -1.66 14.13 -12.17
CA TYR A 43 -3.10 14.45 -12.23
C TYR A 43 -3.50 15.67 -11.40
N ARG A 44 -2.56 16.28 -10.66
CA ARG A 44 -2.78 17.50 -9.86
C ARG A 44 -3.94 17.38 -8.87
N VAL A 45 -4.12 16.19 -8.30
CA VAL A 45 -5.18 15.93 -7.30
C VAL A 45 -4.85 16.65 -6.00
N SER A 46 -5.84 17.35 -5.43
CA SER A 46 -5.69 18.05 -4.16
C SER A 46 -5.77 17.10 -2.96
N ASN A 47 -5.16 17.50 -1.84
CA ASN A 47 -5.27 16.76 -0.59
C ASN A 47 -6.72 16.67 -0.09
N GLU A 48 -7.55 17.67 -0.39
CA GLU A 48 -8.98 17.68 -0.02
C GLU A 48 -9.74 16.55 -0.72
N LEU A 49 -9.49 16.32 -2.02
CA LEU A 49 -10.11 15.22 -2.76
C LEU A 49 -9.68 13.86 -2.20
N ILE A 50 -8.40 13.71 -1.86
CA ILE A 50 -7.86 12.49 -1.22
C ILE A 50 -8.51 12.27 0.15
N GLU A 51 -8.60 13.31 0.98
CA GLU A 51 -9.21 13.23 2.30
C GLU A 51 -10.72 12.90 2.21
N SER A 52 -11.40 13.44 1.20
CA SER A 52 -12.80 13.12 0.90
C SER A 52 -12.99 11.62 0.68
N VAL A 53 -12.12 10.99 -0.14
CA VAL A 53 -12.13 9.54 -0.40
C VAL A 53 -11.89 8.74 0.88
N ASN A 54 -10.92 9.13 1.71
CA ASN A 54 -10.66 8.48 3.00
C ASN A 54 -11.84 8.59 3.97
N LYS A 55 -12.65 9.65 3.87
CA LYS A 55 -13.90 9.82 4.64
C LYS A 55 -15.08 9.03 4.07
N GLY A 56 -14.94 8.42 2.89
CA GLY A 56 -15.99 7.66 2.20
C GLY A 56 -16.84 8.49 1.25
N ASN A 57 -16.43 9.72 0.96
CA ASN A 57 -17.04 10.55 -0.06
C ASN A 57 -16.24 10.37 -1.35
N PHE A 58 -16.91 10.04 -2.45
CA PHE A 58 -16.25 9.73 -3.72
C PHE A 58 -16.67 10.75 -4.78
N PRO A 59 -15.96 11.89 -4.90
CA PRO A 59 -16.26 12.89 -5.92
C PRO A 59 -16.17 12.32 -7.34
N GLU A 60 -17.12 12.71 -8.19
CA GLU A 60 -17.11 12.40 -9.61
C GLU A 60 -16.13 13.32 -10.37
N ASP A 61 -14.84 13.20 -10.04
CA ASP A 61 -13.74 13.99 -10.61
C ASP A 61 -12.85 13.11 -11.50
N ARG A 62 -12.62 13.53 -12.74
CA ARG A 62 -11.87 12.73 -13.72
C ARG A 62 -10.41 12.54 -13.34
N GLU A 63 -9.76 13.58 -12.84
CA GLU A 63 -8.34 13.53 -12.48
C GLU A 63 -8.11 12.64 -11.26
N LEU A 64 -9.02 12.69 -10.28
CA LEU A 64 -9.04 11.80 -9.11
C LEU A 64 -9.18 10.33 -9.49
N LYS A 65 -10.10 10.02 -10.42
CA LYS A 65 -10.28 8.65 -10.93
C LYS A 65 -9.03 8.16 -11.66
N CYS A 66 -8.44 9.00 -12.50
CA CYS A 66 -7.24 8.62 -13.24
C CYS A 66 -5.98 8.56 -12.36
N TYR A 67 -5.95 9.34 -11.29
CA TYR A 67 -4.97 9.21 -10.21
C TYR A 67 -5.05 7.83 -9.54
N ALA A 68 -6.26 7.36 -9.20
CA ALA A 68 -6.45 6.00 -8.68
C ALA A 68 -5.92 4.93 -9.65
N ASN A 69 -6.25 5.04 -10.94
CA ASN A 69 -5.72 4.11 -11.94
C ASN A 69 -4.19 4.15 -12.02
N CYS A 70 -3.59 5.35 -12.04
CA CYS A 70 -2.14 5.50 -12.09
C CYS A 70 -1.43 4.77 -10.95
N MET A 71 -1.92 4.91 -9.72
CA MET A 71 -1.33 4.23 -8.56
C MET A 71 -1.48 2.70 -8.65
N LEU A 72 -2.65 2.23 -9.06
CA LEU A 72 -2.92 0.80 -9.17
C LEU A 72 -2.13 0.17 -10.32
N GLU A 73 -1.88 0.88 -11.42
CA GLU A 73 -1.01 0.40 -12.50
C GLU A 73 0.46 0.46 -12.10
N ALA A 74 0.91 1.52 -11.41
CA ALA A 74 2.30 1.66 -10.97
C ALA A 74 2.74 0.55 -10.00
N THR A 75 1.82 0.09 -9.15
CA THR A 75 2.05 -1.04 -8.22
C THR A 75 1.78 -2.41 -8.86
N GLY A 76 1.34 -2.44 -10.12
CA GLY A 76 0.97 -3.67 -10.82
C GLY A 76 -0.30 -4.33 -10.29
N THR A 77 -1.07 -3.66 -9.43
CA THR A 77 -2.37 -4.12 -8.91
C THR A 77 -3.42 -4.20 -10.01
N VAL A 78 -3.40 -3.23 -10.93
CA VAL A 78 -4.23 -3.21 -12.14
C VAL A 78 -3.32 -3.25 -13.36
N SER A 79 -3.78 -3.91 -14.42
CA SER A 79 -3.18 -3.82 -15.75
C SER A 79 -4.29 -3.85 -16.79
N ARG A 80 -4.36 -2.83 -17.65
CA ARG A 80 -5.36 -2.74 -18.73
C ARG A 80 -6.81 -2.93 -18.21
N GLY A 81 -7.14 -2.24 -17.12
CA GLY A 81 -8.47 -2.30 -16.51
C GLY A 81 -8.84 -3.61 -15.82
N ARG A 82 -7.86 -4.49 -15.53
CA ARG A 82 -8.07 -5.76 -14.82
C ARG A 82 -7.17 -5.87 -13.61
N ILE A 83 -7.70 -6.43 -12.52
CA ILE A 83 -6.94 -6.69 -11.31
C ILE A 83 -5.97 -7.86 -11.55
N ASN A 84 -4.69 -7.63 -11.31
CA ASN A 84 -3.66 -8.66 -11.32
C ASN A 84 -3.61 -9.34 -9.96
N TYR A 85 -4.56 -10.25 -9.74
CA TYR A 85 -4.77 -10.91 -8.45
C TYR A 85 -3.47 -11.43 -7.81
N ARG A 86 -2.67 -12.21 -8.55
CA ARG A 86 -1.44 -12.81 -8.01
C ARG A 86 -0.44 -11.75 -7.56
N MET A 87 -0.25 -10.69 -8.36
CA MET A 87 0.63 -9.58 -7.99
C MET A 87 0.11 -8.85 -6.76
N THR A 88 -1.19 -8.57 -6.70
CA THR A 88 -1.80 -7.89 -5.55
C THR A 88 -1.62 -8.67 -4.25
N ILE A 89 -1.84 -10.00 -4.27
CA ILE A 89 -1.63 -10.84 -3.10
C ILE A 89 -0.15 -10.82 -2.67
N GLN A 90 0.79 -10.90 -3.62
CA GLN A 90 2.21 -10.83 -3.34
C GLN A 90 2.62 -9.47 -2.72
N GLN A 91 2.07 -8.36 -3.22
CA GLN A 91 2.32 -7.02 -2.67
C GLN A 91 1.79 -6.90 -1.23
N ILE A 92 0.62 -7.48 -0.95
CA ILE A 92 0.07 -7.55 0.41
C ILE A 92 1.02 -8.32 1.34
N ASP A 93 1.49 -9.49 0.92
CA ASP A 93 2.38 -10.31 1.75
C ASP A 93 3.72 -9.62 2.08
N LEU A 94 4.21 -8.76 1.17
CA LEU A 94 5.49 -8.07 1.30
C LEU A 94 5.41 -6.76 2.10
N PHE A 95 4.38 -5.93 1.87
CA PHE A 95 4.37 -4.54 2.36
C PHE A 95 3.38 -4.28 3.48
N PHE A 96 2.43 -5.19 3.73
CA PHE A 96 1.40 -4.95 4.73
C PHE A 96 1.83 -5.48 6.10
N PRO A 97 1.50 -4.77 7.19
CA PRO A 97 1.55 -5.31 8.55
C PRO A 97 0.81 -6.64 8.66
N GLU A 98 1.31 -7.55 9.50
CA GLU A 98 0.79 -8.92 9.62
C GLU A 98 -0.72 -8.97 9.89
N GLU A 99 -1.21 -8.12 10.79
CA GLU A 99 -2.63 -8.01 11.14
C GLU A 99 -3.54 -7.54 10.00
N MET A 100 -2.97 -6.91 8.96
CA MET A 100 -3.71 -6.38 7.82
C MET A 100 -3.74 -7.33 6.62
N LYS A 101 -2.84 -8.31 6.54
CA LYS A 101 -2.68 -9.18 5.36
C LYS A 101 -3.96 -9.94 5.02
N GLU A 102 -4.50 -10.70 5.97
CA GLU A 102 -5.71 -11.49 5.74
C GLU A 102 -6.96 -10.62 5.45
N PRO A 103 -7.24 -9.53 6.20
CA PRO A 103 -8.28 -8.57 5.82
C PRO A 103 -8.10 -8.01 4.40
N ALA A 104 -6.87 -7.65 4.01
CA ALA A 104 -6.59 -7.12 2.68
C ALA A 104 -6.84 -8.17 1.58
N LYS A 105 -6.38 -9.42 1.76
CA LYS A 105 -6.62 -10.51 0.80
C LYS A 105 -8.11 -10.77 0.58
N LYS A 106 -8.90 -10.85 1.67
CA LYS A 106 -10.36 -10.98 1.59
C LYS A 106 -11.02 -9.82 0.85
N THR A 107 -10.46 -8.61 0.99
CA THR A 107 -10.93 -7.43 0.25
C THR A 107 -10.68 -7.58 -1.24
N VAL A 108 -9.51 -8.05 -1.65
CA VAL A 108 -9.18 -8.32 -3.06
C VAL A 108 -10.15 -9.36 -3.64
N ASP A 109 -10.44 -10.43 -2.90
CA ASP A 109 -11.42 -11.46 -3.30
C ASP A 109 -12.81 -10.87 -3.52
N ALA A 110 -13.31 -10.09 -2.56
CA ALA A 110 -14.62 -9.44 -2.62
C ALA A 110 -14.72 -8.44 -3.78
N CYS A 111 -13.63 -7.75 -4.11
CA CYS A 111 -13.62 -6.65 -5.06
C CYS A 111 -13.15 -7.03 -6.47
N ARG A 112 -12.77 -8.29 -6.72
CA ARG A 112 -12.26 -8.72 -8.03
C ARG A 112 -13.21 -8.43 -9.20
N GLY A 113 -14.52 -8.41 -8.93
CA GLY A 113 -15.55 -8.13 -9.92
C GLY A 113 -15.83 -6.64 -10.16
N SER A 114 -15.33 -5.72 -9.34
CA SER A 114 -15.73 -4.31 -9.37
C SER A 114 -15.26 -3.58 -10.63
N VAL A 115 -14.19 -4.07 -11.28
CA VAL A 115 -13.66 -3.49 -12.52
C VAL A 115 -14.42 -3.93 -13.77
N LYS A 116 -15.34 -4.91 -13.67
CA LYS A 116 -16.03 -5.48 -14.83
C LYS A 116 -17.04 -4.50 -15.43
N GLY A 117 -17.11 -4.46 -16.75
CA GLY A 117 -18.11 -3.67 -17.49
C GLY A 117 -17.72 -2.22 -17.78
N PHE A 118 -16.64 -1.73 -17.17
CA PHE A 118 -16.11 -0.40 -17.45
C PHE A 118 -15.31 -0.37 -18.76
N LYS A 119 -15.54 0.66 -19.57
CA LYS A 119 -14.77 0.93 -20.79
C LYS A 119 -13.55 1.81 -20.51
N ASP A 120 -13.69 2.74 -19.56
CA ASP A 120 -12.63 3.63 -19.12
C ASP A 120 -11.89 3.01 -17.92
N TYR A 121 -10.56 3.00 -17.98
CA TYR A 121 -9.74 2.38 -16.92
C TYR A 121 -9.67 3.23 -15.65
N CYS A 122 -9.83 4.54 -15.74
CA CYS A 122 -9.93 5.41 -14.59
C CYS A 122 -11.20 5.09 -13.79
N ASP A 123 -12.34 4.98 -14.49
CA ASP A 123 -13.62 4.58 -13.85
C ASP A 123 -13.53 3.16 -13.24
N ALA A 124 -12.94 2.20 -13.96
CA ALA A 124 -12.77 0.84 -13.47
C ALA A 124 -11.96 0.80 -12.15
N SER A 125 -10.81 1.47 -12.14
CA SER A 125 -9.93 1.56 -10.98
C SER A 125 -10.58 2.31 -9.81
N TYR A 126 -11.34 3.37 -10.09
CA TYR A 126 -12.06 4.09 -9.05
C TYR A 126 -13.18 3.26 -8.41
N SER A 127 -13.89 2.46 -9.22
CA SER A 127 -14.86 1.48 -8.72
C SER A 127 -14.22 0.44 -7.81
N TYR A 128 -12.99 0.01 -8.12
CA TYR A 128 -12.22 -0.85 -7.22
C TYR A 128 -11.87 -0.17 -5.90
N VAL A 129 -11.43 1.09 -5.92
CA VAL A 129 -11.17 1.87 -4.69
C VAL A 129 -12.43 1.99 -3.81
N GLN A 130 -13.58 2.31 -4.41
CA GLN A 130 -14.88 2.34 -3.72
C GLN A 130 -15.21 1.00 -3.06
N CYS A 131 -14.98 -0.10 -3.78
CA CYS A 131 -15.20 -1.44 -3.25
C CYS A 131 -14.28 -1.75 -2.06
N MET A 132 -13.00 -1.38 -2.13
CA MET A 132 -12.04 -1.59 -1.04
C MET A 132 -12.48 -0.84 0.23
N TYR A 133 -12.91 0.42 0.10
CA TYR A 133 -13.44 1.20 1.23
C TYR A 133 -14.63 0.50 1.89
N LYS A 134 -15.59 0.03 1.08
CA LYS A 134 -16.81 -0.63 1.56
C LYS A 134 -16.52 -1.92 2.33
N ASN A 135 -15.55 -2.72 1.87
CA ASN A 135 -15.27 -4.04 2.44
C ASN A 135 -14.20 -4.03 3.54
N ASN A 136 -13.40 -2.96 3.65
CA ASN A 136 -12.31 -2.90 4.62
C ASN A 136 -12.07 -1.48 5.16
N ARG A 137 -13.15 -0.81 5.57
CA ARG A 137 -13.09 0.57 6.08
C ARG A 137 -12.08 0.78 7.21
N LYS A 138 -11.88 -0.21 8.09
CA LYS A 138 -10.94 -0.13 9.22
C LYS A 138 -9.50 0.11 8.77
N TYR A 139 -9.08 -0.56 7.70
CA TYR A 139 -7.70 -0.54 7.19
C TYR A 139 -7.58 0.15 5.83
N PHE A 140 -8.65 0.77 5.34
CA PHE A 140 -8.64 1.50 4.09
C PHE A 140 -7.80 2.76 4.22
N TYR A 141 -6.95 2.99 3.21
CA TYR A 141 -6.23 4.24 3.01
C TYR A 141 -6.10 4.52 1.52
N PHE A 142 -6.46 5.74 1.13
CA PHE A 142 -6.24 6.26 -0.21
C PHE A 142 -5.15 7.34 -0.13
N PRO A 143 -3.94 7.07 -0.63
CA PRO A 143 -2.79 7.98 -0.53
C PRO A 143 -2.87 9.15 -1.51
#